data_AF-A0A448YQQ3-F1
#
_entry.id   AF-A0A448YQQ3-F1
#
_cell.length_a   1.000
_cell.length_b   1.000
_cell.length_c   1.000
_cell.angle_alpha   90.00
_cell.angle_beta   90.00
_cell.angle_gamma   90.00
#
_symmetry.space_group_name_H-M   'P 1'
#
loop_
_entity.id
_entity.type
_entity.pdbx_description
1 polymer ?
#
loop_
_entity_poly.entity_id
_entity_poly.type
_entity_poly.pdbx_seq_one_letter_code
_entity_poly.pdbx_strand_id
1 'polypeptide(L)'
;MYLIPEKELYTVLQIFYCARYKEMASADLVHELEFNDVTYQFEATNYQIRSDLLLANYKDALVKINENKKLLSGVSDESELKFLKSELESLLHYAAFLQNPDDSKAHKFFGRDHLLGGLTSLLAGCYYAKLDDYETALKKLHPEEDLENVAFGCYLLLLLSRTTEAEKYLKKNVNNSSAMDTIGYNQTSSWLELSKYGDDLNKSYYHYDELSSSSNTESLKCLVCLLTAHLKLLHFPEAQEVLDRIAAFKADHPQSLTNWESDLLINQIALKFIQSKNDEADVLLSELKAQNPDDAYLKDLAEKQELFDTVVEKYA
;
A
#
# COMPACT_ATOMS: atom_id res chain seq x y z
N MET A 1 20.27 1.23 -10.79
CA MET A 1 20.98 2.18 -9.91
C MET A 1 19.89 2.74 -9.05
N TYR A 2 19.78 2.32 -7.78
CA TYR A 2 18.82 2.95 -6.89
C TYR A 2 19.19 4.43 -6.86
N LEU A 3 18.32 5.28 -7.42
CA LEU A 3 18.27 6.66 -6.96
C LEU A 3 18.07 6.49 -5.46
N ILE A 4 19.09 6.81 -4.65
CA ILE A 4 18.95 6.89 -3.21
C ILE A 4 18.80 8.39 -2.95
N PRO A 5 17.56 8.91 -2.97
CA PRO A 5 17.25 10.32 -2.82
C PRO A 5 17.06 10.67 -1.34
N GLU A 6 17.51 9.78 -0.45
CA GLU A 6 16.85 9.59 0.84
C GLU A 6 16.79 10.85 1.68
N LYS A 7 17.68 11.82 1.49
CA LYS A 7 17.59 13.11 2.19
C LYS A 7 16.50 14.03 1.65
N GLU A 8 16.40 14.21 0.34
CA GLU A 8 15.47 15.20 -0.26
C GLU A 8 14.05 14.64 -0.36
N LEU A 9 13.91 13.33 -0.53
CA LEU A 9 12.60 12.67 -0.54
C LEU A 9 12.20 12.09 0.82
N TYR A 10 13.02 12.23 1.89
CA TYR A 10 12.75 11.60 3.19
C TYR A 10 11.29 11.81 3.64
N THR A 11 10.90 13.08 3.73
CA THR A 11 9.57 13.49 4.19
C THR A 11 8.47 13.00 3.26
N VAL A 12 8.69 13.08 1.94
CA VAL A 12 7.75 12.61 0.92
C VAL A 12 7.47 11.12 1.08
N LEU A 13 8.54 10.32 1.15
CA LEU A 13 8.45 8.87 1.32
C LEU A 13 7.79 8.54 2.67
N GLN A 14 8.17 9.24 3.75
CA GLN A 14 7.58 9.04 5.07
C GLN A 14 6.06 9.24 5.06
N ILE A 15 5.59 10.36 4.51
CA ILE A 15 4.15 10.66 4.38
C ILE A 15 3.46 9.59 3.52
N PHE A 16 4.04 9.24 2.36
CA PHE A 16 3.42 8.31 1.42
C PHE A 16 3.32 6.88 1.97
N TYR A 17 4.41 6.32 2.51
CA TYR A 17 4.44 4.95 3.03
C TYR A 17 3.65 4.77 4.33
N CYS A 18 3.51 5.84 5.13
CA CYS A 18 2.57 5.91 6.25
C CYS A 18 1.12 6.19 5.80
N ALA A 19 0.81 6.12 4.50
CA ALA A 19 -0.54 6.31 3.97
C ALA A 19 -1.20 7.65 4.35
N ARG A 20 -0.41 8.70 4.57
CA ARG A 20 -0.88 10.07 4.83
C ARG A 20 -1.16 10.78 3.50
N TYR A 21 -1.94 10.14 2.63
CA TYR A 21 -2.11 10.56 1.23
C TYR A 21 -2.72 11.95 1.08
N LYS A 22 -3.56 12.39 2.03
CA LYS A 22 -4.17 13.73 1.97
C LYS A 22 -3.15 14.82 2.12
N GLU A 23 -2.29 14.66 3.11
CA GLU A 23 -1.16 15.56 3.35
C GLU A 23 -0.24 15.58 2.15
N MET A 24 0.11 14.41 1.60
CA MET A 24 0.92 14.31 0.39
C MET A 24 0.26 15.03 -0.80
N ALA A 25 -1.03 14.80 -1.03
CA ALA A 25 -1.81 15.40 -2.12
C ALA A 25 -1.89 16.93 -2.04
N SER A 26 -1.89 17.49 -0.82
CA SER A 26 -1.94 18.94 -0.57
C SER A 26 -0.59 19.61 -0.29
N ALA A 27 0.49 18.84 -0.16
CA ALA A 27 1.81 19.35 0.19
C ALA A 27 2.31 20.39 -0.81
N ASP A 28 2.89 21.49 -0.33
CA ASP A 28 3.50 22.51 -1.18
C ASP A 28 4.97 22.16 -1.39
N LEU A 29 5.22 21.19 -2.27
CA LEU A 29 6.56 20.64 -2.51
C LEU A 29 7.59 21.69 -2.94
N VAL A 30 7.15 22.79 -3.56
CA VAL A 30 8.06 23.83 -4.08
C VAL A 30 8.56 24.75 -2.97
N HIS A 31 7.71 25.04 -1.97
CA HIS A 31 8.06 25.96 -0.89
C HIS A 31 8.48 25.23 0.40
N GLU A 32 8.02 24.00 0.61
CA GLU A 32 8.29 23.23 1.83
C GLU A 32 9.56 22.38 1.72
N LEU A 33 10.02 22.07 0.50
CA LEU A 33 11.18 21.22 0.25
C LEU A 33 12.16 21.90 -0.72
N GLU A 34 13.45 21.72 -0.46
CA GLU A 34 14.52 22.16 -1.35
C GLU A 34 15.03 20.95 -2.15
N PHE A 35 14.85 20.99 -3.47
CA PHE A 35 15.37 19.97 -4.38
C PHE A 35 16.63 20.49 -5.08
N ASN A 36 17.72 19.72 -4.99
CA ASN A 36 18.97 20.05 -5.68
C ASN A 36 18.95 19.64 -7.15
N ASP A 37 18.03 18.74 -7.51
CA ASP A 37 17.88 18.20 -8.86
C ASP A 37 16.40 18.14 -9.28
N VAL A 38 16.13 18.43 -10.55
CA VAL A 38 14.78 18.41 -11.14
C VAL A 38 14.15 17.01 -11.07
N THR A 39 14.96 15.95 -11.06
CA THR A 39 14.51 14.56 -10.93
C THR A 39 13.91 14.27 -9.56
N TYR A 40 14.46 14.85 -8.48
CA TYR A 40 13.88 14.71 -7.14
C TYR A 40 12.57 15.46 -7.02
N GLN A 41 12.48 16.66 -7.59
CA GLN A 41 11.22 17.39 -7.65
C GLN A 41 10.17 16.62 -8.47
N PHE A 42 10.58 16.04 -9.60
CA PHE A 42 9.73 15.21 -10.45
C PHE A 42 9.20 14.00 -9.69
N GLU A 43 10.08 13.32 -8.95
CA GLU A 43 9.71 12.12 -8.19
C GLU A 43 8.83 12.44 -6.99
N ALA A 44 9.10 13.54 -6.27
CA ALA A 44 8.20 14.03 -5.22
C ALA A 44 6.80 14.31 -5.76
N THR A 45 6.71 14.89 -6.96
CA THR A 45 5.44 15.15 -7.64
C THR A 45 4.76 13.85 -8.07
N ASN A 46 5.49 12.79 -8.42
CA ASN A 46 4.92 11.47 -8.68
C ASN A 46 4.19 10.90 -7.45
N TYR A 47 4.79 10.98 -6.26
CA TYR A 47 4.13 10.57 -5.01
C TYR A 47 2.87 11.39 -4.71
N GLN A 48 2.89 12.68 -5.02
CA GLN A 48 1.72 13.56 -4.90
C GLN A 48 0.61 13.15 -5.87
N ILE A 49 0.92 12.93 -7.14
CA ILE A 49 -0.02 12.44 -8.16
C ILE A 49 -0.63 11.11 -7.72
N ARG A 50 0.20 10.15 -7.28
CA ARG A 50 -0.26 8.83 -6.82
C ARG A 50 -1.16 8.93 -5.60
N SER A 51 -0.91 9.88 -4.71
CA SER A 51 -1.77 10.16 -3.57
C SER A 51 -3.15 10.67 -4.01
N ASP A 52 -3.22 11.57 -4.99
CA ASP A 52 -4.49 11.98 -5.59
C ASP A 52 -5.23 10.80 -6.24
N LEU A 53 -4.52 9.92 -6.95
CA LEU A 53 -5.13 8.72 -7.55
C LEU A 53 -5.70 7.76 -6.49
N LEU A 54 -4.99 7.57 -5.38
CA LEU A 54 -5.44 6.74 -4.24
C LEU A 54 -6.63 7.35 -3.50
N LEU A 55 -6.81 8.67 -3.59
CA LEU A 55 -7.94 9.41 -3.04
C LEU A 55 -9.08 9.61 -4.05
N ALA A 56 -8.98 9.03 -5.25
CA ALA A 56 -9.90 9.22 -6.36
C ALA A 56 -10.05 10.70 -6.84
N ASN A 57 -9.06 11.54 -6.55
CA ASN A 57 -8.97 12.94 -7.01
C ASN A 57 -8.38 13.00 -8.44
N TYR A 58 -9.00 12.30 -9.39
CA TYR A 58 -8.41 12.10 -10.72
C TYR A 58 -8.17 13.41 -11.50
N LYS A 59 -9.02 14.42 -11.29
CA LYS A 59 -8.84 15.73 -11.94
C LYS A 59 -7.57 16.42 -11.47
N ASP A 60 -7.32 16.41 -10.16
CA ASP A 60 -6.14 17.03 -9.57
C ASP A 60 -4.87 16.26 -9.97
N ALA A 61 -4.93 14.93 -9.99
CA ALA A 61 -3.85 14.09 -10.51
C ALA A 61 -3.50 14.45 -11.96
N LEU A 62 -4.48 14.63 -12.85
CA LEU A 62 -4.25 15.02 -14.25
C LEU A 62 -3.65 16.43 -14.39
N VAL A 63 -4.05 17.38 -13.53
CA VAL A 63 -3.43 18.72 -13.48
C VAL A 63 -1.95 18.58 -13.10
N LYS A 64 -1.65 17.87 -12.02
CA LYS A 64 -0.28 17.66 -11.54
C LYS A 64 0.59 16.89 -12.52
N ILE A 65 0.06 15.91 -13.26
CA ILE A 65 0.78 15.24 -14.36
C ILE A 65 1.21 16.26 -15.44
N ASN A 66 0.32 17.18 -15.82
CA ASN A 66 0.62 18.20 -16.82
C ASN A 66 1.63 19.24 -16.30
N GLU A 67 1.61 19.55 -15.01
CA GLU A 67 2.60 20.41 -14.37
C GLU A 67 3.96 19.71 -14.29
N ASN A 68 4.00 18.45 -13.86
CA ASN A 68 5.23 17.66 -13.78
C ASN A 68 5.90 17.51 -15.15
N LYS A 69 5.10 17.38 -16.22
CA LYS A 69 5.59 17.39 -17.61
C LYS A 69 6.40 18.64 -17.97
N LYS A 70 6.13 19.80 -17.35
CA LYS A 70 6.89 21.03 -17.61
C LYS A 70 8.31 20.96 -17.05
N LEU A 71 8.54 20.19 -15.98
CA LEU A 71 9.87 20.00 -15.39
C LEU A 71 10.83 19.30 -16.35
N LEU A 72 10.30 18.49 -17.27
CA LEU A 72 11.10 17.78 -18.27
C LEU A 72 11.89 18.69 -19.22
N SER A 73 11.56 19.98 -19.35
CA SER A 73 12.38 20.92 -20.13
C SER A 73 13.73 21.22 -19.48
N GLY A 74 13.88 20.96 -18.17
CA GLY A 74 15.13 21.11 -17.44
C GLY A 74 16.08 19.90 -17.58
N VAL A 75 15.61 18.79 -18.15
CA VAL A 75 16.38 17.54 -18.26
C VAL A 75 17.16 17.54 -19.57
N SER A 76 18.49 17.53 -19.46
CA SER A 76 19.39 17.58 -20.62
C SER A 76 19.78 16.20 -21.17
N ASP A 77 19.77 15.17 -20.33
CA ASP A 77 20.10 13.80 -20.74
C ASP A 77 18.92 13.15 -21.48
N GLU A 78 19.15 12.66 -22.70
CA GLU A 78 18.09 12.11 -23.54
C GLU A 78 17.54 10.77 -23.00
N SER A 79 18.39 9.97 -22.36
CA SER A 79 18.00 8.67 -21.78
C SER A 79 17.10 8.88 -20.57
N GLU A 80 17.49 9.78 -19.67
CA GLU A 80 16.70 10.21 -18.52
C GLU A 80 15.38 10.85 -18.95
N LEU A 81 15.40 11.76 -19.93
CA LEU A 81 14.19 12.35 -20.48
C LEU A 81 13.22 11.30 -21.04
N LYS A 82 13.74 10.26 -21.69
CA LYS A 82 12.93 9.14 -22.20
C LYS A 82 12.32 8.32 -21.06
N PHE A 83 13.08 8.08 -20.00
CA PHE A 83 12.63 7.38 -18.79
C PHE A 83 11.47 8.14 -18.12
N LEU A 84 11.66 9.42 -17.79
CA LEU A 84 10.65 10.23 -17.10
C LEU A 84 9.38 10.44 -17.94
N LYS A 85 9.51 10.54 -19.27
CA LYS A 85 8.34 10.57 -20.18
C LYS A 85 7.52 9.29 -20.10
N SER A 86 8.18 8.14 -20.00
CA SER A 86 7.51 6.84 -19.87
C SER A 86 6.69 6.77 -18.57
N GLU A 87 7.25 7.29 -17.47
CA GLU A 87 6.57 7.35 -16.16
C GLU A 87 5.35 8.28 -16.16
N LEU A 88 5.42 9.44 -16.84
CA LEU A 88 4.22 10.28 -17.03
C LEU A 88 3.16 9.61 -17.91
N GLU A 89 3.57 8.92 -18.99
CA GLU A 89 2.63 8.18 -19.85
C GLU A 89 1.92 7.07 -19.06
N SER A 90 2.66 6.36 -18.19
CA SER A 90 2.09 5.30 -17.35
C SER A 90 1.13 5.83 -16.29
N LEU A 91 1.44 6.97 -15.65
CA LEU A 91 0.50 7.66 -14.75
C LEU A 91 -0.79 8.08 -15.46
N LEU A 92 -0.71 8.58 -16.70
CA LEU A 92 -1.90 8.94 -17.49
C LEU A 92 -2.77 7.71 -17.79
N HIS A 93 -2.16 6.61 -18.22
CA HIS A 93 -2.89 5.38 -18.51
C HIS A 93 -3.49 4.75 -17.26
N TYR A 94 -2.77 4.78 -16.14
CA TYR A 94 -3.28 4.28 -14.87
C TYR A 94 -4.44 5.13 -14.35
N ALA A 95 -4.34 6.46 -14.44
CA ALA A 95 -5.43 7.38 -14.07
C ALA A 95 -6.68 7.16 -14.95
N ALA A 96 -6.50 6.87 -16.24
CA ALA A 96 -7.61 6.54 -17.13
C ALA A 96 -8.26 5.20 -16.76
N PHE A 97 -7.46 4.18 -16.44
CA PHE A 97 -7.94 2.88 -15.96
C PHE A 97 -8.73 2.98 -14.65
N LEU A 98 -8.24 3.74 -13.67
CA LEU A 98 -8.95 3.92 -12.39
C LEU A 98 -10.31 4.62 -12.58
N GLN A 99 -10.43 5.52 -13.55
CA GLN A 99 -11.71 6.17 -13.89
C GLN A 99 -12.63 5.27 -14.71
N ASN A 100 -12.06 4.41 -15.55
CA ASN A 100 -12.78 3.51 -16.43
C ASN A 100 -11.99 2.18 -16.55
N PRO A 101 -12.36 1.15 -15.77
CA PRO A 101 -11.66 -0.14 -15.79
C PRO A 101 -11.61 -0.81 -17.18
N ASP A 102 -12.56 -0.50 -18.06
CA ASP A 102 -12.63 -1.02 -19.43
C ASP A 102 -11.81 -0.20 -20.45
N ASP A 103 -10.93 0.70 -20.00
CA ASP A 103 -10.11 1.53 -20.90
C ASP A 103 -9.13 0.67 -21.72
N SER A 104 -9.47 0.47 -22.99
CA SER A 104 -8.65 -0.28 -23.95
C SER A 104 -7.23 0.29 -24.16
N LYS A 105 -6.98 1.57 -23.86
CA LYS A 105 -5.65 2.18 -24.03
C LYS A 105 -4.74 1.76 -22.88
N ALA A 106 -5.23 1.73 -21.65
CA ALA A 106 -4.50 1.22 -20.50
C ALA A 106 -4.11 -0.24 -20.70
N HIS A 107 -5.06 -1.09 -21.13
CA HIS A 107 -4.78 -2.48 -21.48
C HIS A 107 -3.67 -2.62 -22.52
N LYS A 108 -3.75 -1.83 -23.61
CA LYS A 108 -2.73 -1.83 -24.66
C LYS A 108 -1.37 -1.32 -24.18
N PHE A 109 -1.35 -0.36 -23.26
CA PHE A 109 -0.11 0.22 -22.72
C PHE A 109 0.59 -0.77 -21.77
N PHE A 110 -0.10 -1.24 -20.74
CA PHE A 110 0.47 -2.15 -19.74
C PHE A 110 0.68 -3.58 -20.26
N GLY A 111 0.00 -3.95 -21.35
CA GLY A 111 0.21 -5.20 -22.07
C GLY A 111 1.53 -5.29 -22.85
N ARG A 112 2.28 -4.18 -23.01
CA ARG A 112 3.56 -4.18 -23.73
C ARG A 112 4.60 -5.07 -23.01
N ASP A 113 5.46 -5.73 -23.78
CA ASP A 113 6.53 -6.58 -23.23
C ASP A 113 7.65 -5.77 -22.57
N HIS A 114 7.96 -4.62 -23.16
CA HIS A 114 8.99 -3.74 -22.64
C HIS A 114 8.37 -2.42 -22.15
N LEU A 115 8.42 -2.25 -20.84
CA LEU A 115 8.10 -1.02 -20.13
C LEU A 115 9.41 -0.42 -19.61
N LEU A 116 9.52 0.90 -19.72
CA LEU A 116 10.67 1.65 -19.26
C LEU A 116 10.25 2.46 -18.03
N GLY A 117 10.97 2.32 -16.92
CA GLY A 117 10.68 3.09 -15.71
C GLY A 117 10.27 2.22 -14.55
N GLY A 118 10.89 2.44 -13.39
CA GLY A 118 10.52 1.74 -12.15
C GLY A 118 9.05 1.98 -11.81
N LEU A 119 8.57 3.22 -11.92
CA LEU A 119 7.16 3.53 -11.70
C LEU A 119 6.26 2.92 -12.77
N THR A 120 6.70 2.88 -14.03
CA THR A 120 5.94 2.26 -15.13
C THR A 120 5.72 0.77 -14.89
N SER A 121 6.78 0.05 -14.50
CA SER A 121 6.75 -1.37 -14.16
C SER A 121 5.85 -1.62 -12.94
N LEU A 122 5.95 -0.77 -11.91
CA LEU A 122 5.09 -0.80 -10.72
C LEU A 122 3.61 -0.63 -11.09
N LEU A 123 3.26 0.40 -11.87
CA LEU A 123 1.89 0.67 -12.27
C LEU A 123 1.32 -0.42 -13.18
N ALA A 124 2.15 -1.06 -14.00
CA ALA A 124 1.75 -2.27 -14.74
C ALA A 124 1.40 -3.42 -13.80
N GLY A 125 2.23 -3.65 -12.78
CA GLY A 125 1.92 -4.59 -11.71
C GLY A 125 0.60 -4.27 -11.02
N CYS A 126 0.39 -3.01 -10.62
CA CYS A 126 -0.86 -2.57 -9.99
C CYS A 126 -2.08 -2.74 -10.91
N TYR A 127 -1.93 -2.47 -12.21
CA TYR A 127 -2.99 -2.69 -13.20
C TYR A 127 -3.45 -4.15 -13.23
N TYR A 128 -2.52 -5.11 -13.36
CA TYR A 128 -2.89 -6.53 -13.38
C TYR A 128 -3.39 -7.03 -12.03
N ALA A 129 -2.85 -6.52 -10.93
CA ALA A 129 -3.33 -6.86 -9.60
C ALA A 129 -4.78 -6.39 -9.36
N LYS A 130 -5.17 -5.24 -9.91
CA LYS A 130 -6.57 -4.76 -9.89
C LYS A 130 -7.52 -5.59 -10.75
N LEU A 131 -7.00 -6.42 -11.63
CA LEU A 131 -7.74 -7.40 -12.43
C LEU A 131 -7.66 -8.82 -11.83
N ASP A 132 -7.16 -8.94 -10.59
CA ASP A 132 -6.92 -10.20 -9.88
C ASP A 132 -5.95 -11.18 -10.60
N ASP A 133 -5.17 -10.69 -11.57
CA ASP A 133 -4.12 -11.45 -12.24
C ASP A 133 -2.76 -11.20 -11.56
N TYR A 134 -2.63 -11.73 -10.34
CA TYR A 134 -1.43 -11.54 -9.51
C TYR A 134 -0.17 -12.17 -10.12
N GLU A 135 -0.32 -13.24 -10.90
CA GLU A 135 0.80 -13.91 -11.58
C GLU A 135 1.36 -13.05 -12.72
N THR A 136 0.50 -12.43 -13.53
CA THR A 136 0.96 -11.48 -14.55
C THR A 136 1.46 -10.20 -13.90
N ALA A 137 0.83 -9.72 -12.83
CA ALA A 137 1.30 -8.57 -12.06
C ALA A 137 2.76 -8.77 -11.60
N LEU A 138 3.08 -9.92 -11.00
CA LEU A 138 4.42 -10.23 -10.52
C LEU A 138 5.44 -10.28 -11.67
N LYS A 139 5.05 -10.78 -12.85
CA LYS A 139 5.92 -10.82 -14.04
C LYS A 139 6.22 -9.45 -14.65
N LYS A 140 5.36 -8.45 -14.40
CA LYS A 140 5.54 -7.09 -14.92
C LYS A 140 6.46 -6.23 -14.04
N LEU A 141 6.79 -6.67 -12.83
CA LEU A 141 7.65 -5.95 -11.91
C LEU A 141 9.12 -6.13 -12.28
N HIS A 142 9.87 -5.02 -12.21
CA HIS A 142 11.31 -4.99 -12.46
C HIS A 142 12.02 -4.62 -11.14
N PRO A 143 12.32 -5.60 -10.26
CA PRO A 143 12.86 -5.34 -8.93
C PRO A 143 14.25 -4.69 -8.92
N GLU A 144 14.98 -4.73 -10.04
CA GLU A 144 16.27 -4.06 -10.23
C GLU A 144 16.16 -2.55 -10.49
N GLU A 145 14.97 -2.07 -10.85
CA GLU A 145 14.71 -0.66 -11.17
C GLU A 145 14.43 0.16 -9.91
N ASP A 146 13.61 -0.36 -8.99
CA ASP A 146 13.20 0.38 -7.79
C ASP A 146 12.71 -0.54 -6.65
N LEU A 147 12.86 -0.06 -5.41
CA LEU A 147 12.43 -0.74 -4.19
C LEU A 147 10.92 -0.93 -4.12
N GLU A 148 10.11 -0.03 -4.71
CA GLU A 148 8.65 -0.21 -4.75
C GLU A 148 8.25 -1.44 -5.56
N ASN A 149 8.98 -1.78 -6.62
CA ASN A 149 8.77 -3.03 -7.36
C ASN A 149 9.05 -4.23 -6.46
N VAL A 150 10.08 -4.16 -5.62
CA VAL A 150 10.38 -5.23 -4.66
C VAL A 150 9.28 -5.34 -3.61
N ALA A 151 8.87 -4.21 -3.03
CA ALA A 151 7.84 -4.13 -2.01
C ALA A 151 6.50 -4.69 -2.52
N PHE A 152 6.08 -4.27 -3.71
CA PHE A 152 4.84 -4.75 -4.32
C PHE A 152 4.94 -6.23 -4.71
N GLY A 153 6.10 -6.71 -5.18
CA GLY A 153 6.32 -8.13 -5.43
C GLY A 153 6.19 -8.98 -4.16
N CYS A 154 6.71 -8.50 -3.02
CA CYS A 154 6.51 -9.15 -1.72
C CYS A 154 5.02 -9.19 -1.33
N TYR A 155 4.31 -8.08 -1.53
CA TYR A 155 2.87 -8.00 -1.27
C TYR A 155 2.07 -8.99 -2.12
N LEU A 156 2.33 -9.07 -3.43
CA LEU A 156 1.67 -10.05 -4.31
C LEU A 156 1.94 -11.49 -3.86
N LEU A 157 3.17 -11.81 -3.47
CA LEU A 157 3.52 -13.14 -2.95
C LEU A 157 2.80 -13.45 -1.63
N LEU A 158 2.57 -12.45 -0.76
CA LEU A 158 1.77 -12.61 0.45
C LEU A 158 0.29 -12.87 0.12
N LEU A 159 -0.30 -12.16 -0.84
CA LEU A 159 -1.67 -12.41 -1.31
C LEU A 159 -1.83 -13.84 -1.86
N LEU A 160 -0.80 -14.35 -2.53
CA LEU A 160 -0.75 -15.73 -3.03
C LEU A 160 -0.45 -16.77 -1.93
N SER A 161 -0.38 -16.37 -0.66
CA SER A 161 0.03 -17.22 0.47
C SER A 161 1.42 -17.87 0.32
N ARG A 162 2.33 -17.23 -0.43
CA ARG A 162 3.70 -17.68 -0.70
C ARG A 162 4.72 -16.94 0.18
N THR A 163 4.50 -16.91 1.50
CA THR A 163 5.31 -16.15 2.46
C THR A 163 6.81 -16.44 2.39
N THR A 164 7.20 -17.72 2.28
CA THR A 164 8.62 -18.10 2.17
C THR A 164 9.26 -17.61 0.88
N GLU A 165 8.50 -17.53 -0.22
CA GLU A 165 8.99 -16.97 -1.47
C GLU A 165 9.14 -15.44 -1.37
N ALA A 166 8.20 -14.77 -0.69
CA ALA A 166 8.27 -13.33 -0.44
C ALA A 166 9.54 -12.93 0.31
N GLU A 167 9.92 -13.69 1.36
CA GLU A 167 11.18 -13.45 2.09
C GLU A 167 12.42 -13.66 1.22
N LYS A 168 12.43 -14.71 0.40
CA LYS A 168 13.53 -14.97 -0.54
C LYS A 168 13.60 -13.87 -1.59
N TYR A 169 12.46 -13.37 -2.04
CA TYR A 169 12.34 -12.29 -3.01
C TYR A 169 12.91 -10.98 -2.46
N LEU A 170 12.52 -10.56 -1.25
CA LEU A 170 13.10 -9.38 -0.59
C LEU A 170 14.62 -9.50 -0.46
N LYS A 171 15.13 -10.60 0.11
CA LYS A 171 16.58 -10.82 0.32
C LYS A 171 17.39 -10.88 -0.97
N LYS A 172 16.79 -11.41 -2.05
CA LYS A 172 17.46 -11.52 -3.35
C LYS A 172 17.62 -10.15 -4.01
N ASN A 173 16.60 -9.31 -3.91
CA ASN A 173 16.52 -8.05 -4.65
C ASN A 173 17.05 -6.84 -3.84
N VAL A 174 17.07 -6.93 -2.50
CA VAL A 174 17.64 -5.92 -1.62
C VAL A 174 18.87 -6.49 -0.91
N ASN A 175 20.05 -6.11 -1.39
CA ASN A 175 21.34 -6.53 -0.84
C ASN A 175 22.25 -5.36 -0.42
N ASN A 176 21.83 -4.12 -0.71
CA ASN A 176 22.55 -2.91 -0.34
C ASN A 176 22.10 -2.45 1.06
N SER A 177 23.05 -2.24 1.97
CA SER A 177 22.77 -1.77 3.33
C SER A 177 22.04 -0.43 3.36
N SER A 178 22.32 0.48 2.44
CA SER A 178 21.63 1.79 2.42
C SER A 178 20.13 1.65 2.16
N ALA A 179 19.73 0.76 1.27
CA ALA A 179 18.31 0.52 1.00
C ALA A 179 17.58 -0.09 2.22
N MET A 180 18.31 -0.82 3.08
CA MET A 180 17.75 -1.45 4.28
C MET A 180 17.38 -0.45 5.37
N ASP A 181 17.89 0.78 5.32
CA ASP A 181 17.56 1.84 6.28
C ASP A 181 16.33 2.66 5.84
N THR A 182 15.81 2.44 4.61
CA THR A 182 14.65 3.16 4.10
C THR A 182 13.35 2.77 4.79
N ILE A 183 12.41 3.72 4.89
CA ILE A 183 11.05 3.43 5.36
C ILE A 183 10.34 2.40 4.47
N GLY A 184 10.56 2.43 3.14
CA GLY A 184 9.96 1.47 2.21
C GLY A 184 10.41 0.03 2.47
N TYR A 185 11.71 -0.17 2.73
CA TYR A 185 12.24 -1.47 3.11
C TYR A 185 11.70 -1.90 4.47
N ASN A 186 11.76 -1.02 5.48
CA ASN A 186 11.32 -1.33 6.83
C ASN A 186 9.84 -1.73 6.86
N GLN A 187 8.97 -0.98 6.18
CA GLN A 187 7.56 -1.33 6.01
C GLN A 187 7.37 -2.70 5.35
N THR A 188 8.11 -2.98 4.28
CA THR A 188 8.02 -4.26 3.56
C THR A 188 8.48 -5.42 4.44
N SER A 189 9.59 -5.26 5.17
CA SER A 189 10.08 -6.26 6.12
C SER A 189 9.05 -6.50 7.21
N SER A 190 8.46 -5.43 7.75
CA SER A 190 7.46 -5.53 8.81
C SER A 190 6.18 -6.23 8.37
N TRP A 191 5.77 -6.18 7.10
CA TRP A 191 4.66 -7.01 6.59
C TRP A 191 5.00 -8.50 6.62
N LEU A 192 6.20 -8.88 6.17
CA LEU A 192 6.67 -10.27 6.20
C LEU A 192 6.79 -10.78 7.63
N GLU A 193 7.34 -9.96 8.51
CA GLU A 193 7.46 -10.22 9.95
C GLU A 193 6.09 -10.36 10.63
N LEU A 194 5.13 -9.49 10.28
CA LEU A 194 3.76 -9.55 10.80
C LEU A 194 3.05 -10.85 10.41
N SER A 195 3.41 -11.46 9.28
CA SER A 195 2.85 -12.75 8.86
C SER A 195 3.31 -13.92 9.74
N LYS A 196 4.38 -13.73 10.52
CA LYS A 196 5.00 -14.76 11.38
C LYS A 196 4.61 -14.64 12.85
N TYR A 197 5.35 -15.33 13.72
CA TYR A 197 5.21 -15.37 15.17
C TYR A 197 6.59 -15.26 15.84
N GLY A 198 6.63 -15.10 17.16
CA GLY A 198 7.87 -15.03 17.94
C GLY A 198 8.64 -13.72 17.69
N ASP A 199 9.97 -13.80 17.61
CA ASP A 199 10.84 -12.63 17.47
C ASP A 199 10.53 -11.79 16.23
N ASP A 200 10.13 -12.40 15.12
CA ASP A 200 9.75 -11.66 13.92
C ASP A 200 8.47 -10.84 14.17
N LEU A 201 7.46 -11.42 14.82
CA LEU A 201 6.24 -10.66 15.19
C LEU A 201 6.56 -9.49 16.13
N ASN A 202 7.48 -9.67 17.07
CA ASN A 202 7.92 -8.59 17.96
C ASN A 202 8.60 -7.45 17.21
N LYS A 203 9.41 -7.72 16.19
CA LYS A 203 10.03 -6.66 15.35
C LYS A 203 8.97 -5.83 14.64
N SER A 204 8.00 -6.50 14.02
CA SER A 204 6.87 -5.84 13.35
C SER A 204 6.05 -4.99 14.33
N TYR A 205 5.77 -5.52 15.52
CA TYR A 205 5.14 -4.79 16.60
C TYR A 205 5.88 -3.49 16.94
N TYR A 206 7.18 -3.56 17.25
CA TYR A 206 7.96 -2.37 17.60
C TYR A 206 8.04 -1.35 16.46
N HIS A 207 8.12 -1.82 15.21
CA HIS A 207 8.09 -0.94 14.05
C HIS A 207 6.78 -0.13 13.98
N TYR A 208 5.63 -0.79 14.10
CA TYR A 208 4.34 -0.09 14.04
C TYR A 208 4.04 0.72 15.29
N ASP A 209 4.55 0.32 16.46
CA ASP A 209 4.47 1.10 17.69
C ASP A 209 5.24 2.41 17.57
N GLU A 210 6.48 2.37 17.04
CA GLU A 210 7.29 3.55 16.76
C GLU A 210 6.59 4.49 15.76
N LEU A 211 6.12 3.96 14.63
CA LEU A 211 5.43 4.77 13.63
C LEU A 211 4.13 5.36 14.16
N SER A 212 3.41 4.65 15.02
CA SER A 212 2.16 5.13 15.60
C SER A 212 2.38 6.10 16.76
N SER A 213 3.58 6.20 17.31
CA SER A 213 3.88 7.07 18.46
C SER A 213 4.34 8.48 18.06
N SER A 214 4.67 8.70 16.78
CA SER A 214 5.13 9.99 16.26
C SER A 214 4.06 10.67 15.42
N SER A 215 3.81 11.95 15.66
CA SER A 215 2.81 12.74 14.90
C SER A 215 3.10 12.84 13.40
N ASN A 216 4.36 12.63 12.99
CA ASN A 216 4.77 12.71 11.58
C ASN A 216 4.55 11.38 10.81
N THR A 217 4.26 10.30 11.52
CA THR A 217 4.10 8.95 10.94
C THR A 217 2.80 8.28 11.35
N GLU A 218 2.16 8.77 12.41
CA GLU A 218 0.88 8.24 12.87
C GLU A 218 -0.15 8.36 11.75
N SER A 219 -0.81 7.23 11.51
CA SER A 219 -1.80 7.09 10.47
C SER A 219 -2.73 5.95 10.85
N LEU A 220 -3.91 5.92 10.24
CA LEU A 220 -4.83 4.81 10.37
C LEU A 220 -4.16 3.48 9.98
N LYS A 221 -3.38 3.45 8.89
CA LYS A 221 -2.68 2.25 8.44
C LYS A 221 -1.74 1.72 9.53
N CYS A 222 -0.90 2.58 10.09
CA CYS A 222 0.04 2.22 11.15
C CYS A 222 -0.68 1.72 12.40
N LEU A 223 -1.78 2.37 12.81
CA LEU A 223 -2.60 1.96 13.94
C LEU A 223 -3.30 0.62 13.70
N VAL A 224 -3.81 0.36 12.48
CA VAL A 224 -4.41 -0.93 12.11
C VAL A 224 -3.35 -2.05 12.12
N CYS A 225 -2.15 -1.79 11.61
CA CYS A 225 -1.05 -2.75 11.71
C CYS A 225 -0.64 -3.01 13.17
N LEU A 226 -0.59 -1.98 14.02
CA LEU A 226 -0.32 -2.10 15.44
C LEU A 226 -1.41 -2.92 16.15
N LEU A 227 -2.68 -2.68 15.83
CA LEU A 227 -3.81 -3.48 16.32
C LEU A 227 -3.66 -4.95 15.95
N THR A 228 -3.36 -5.25 14.68
CA THR A 228 -3.11 -6.61 14.20
C THR A 228 -1.97 -7.27 14.99
N ALA A 229 -0.88 -6.53 15.25
CA ALA A 229 0.24 -7.04 16.04
C ALA A 229 -0.17 -7.39 17.48
N HIS A 230 -0.90 -6.51 18.17
CA HIS A 230 -1.42 -6.78 19.52
C HIS A 230 -2.35 -8.00 19.56
N LEU A 231 -3.26 -8.13 18.58
CA LEU A 231 -4.14 -9.29 18.47
C LEU A 231 -3.35 -10.59 18.32
N LYS A 232 -2.32 -10.60 17.46
CA LYS A 232 -1.45 -11.77 17.26
C LYS A 232 -0.57 -12.08 18.47
N LEU A 233 -0.17 -11.07 19.25
CA LEU A 233 0.58 -11.21 20.50
C LEU A 233 -0.31 -11.58 21.70
N LEU A 234 -1.64 -11.64 21.51
CA LEU A 234 -2.62 -11.89 22.57
C LEU A 234 -2.66 -10.78 23.64
N HIS A 235 -2.23 -9.57 23.28
CA HIS A 235 -2.25 -8.37 24.11
C HIS A 235 -3.64 -7.69 23.99
N PHE A 236 -4.69 -8.37 24.44
CA PHE A 236 -6.07 -7.92 24.22
C PHE A 236 -6.47 -6.61 24.91
N PRO A 237 -6.03 -6.33 26.15
CA PRO A 237 -6.24 -5.02 26.77
C PRO A 237 -5.64 -3.88 25.93
N GLU A 238 -4.40 -4.06 25.49
CA GLU A 238 -3.68 -3.09 24.67
C GLU A 238 -4.29 -2.95 23.26
N ALA A 239 -4.80 -4.05 22.68
CA ALA A 239 -5.56 -4.01 21.44
C ALA A 239 -6.81 -3.12 21.57
N GLN A 240 -7.49 -3.12 22.72
CA GLN A 240 -8.62 -2.24 22.99
C GLN A 240 -8.18 -0.77 23.11
N GLU A 241 -7.05 -0.50 23.76
CA GLU A 241 -6.48 0.86 23.81
C GLU A 241 -6.13 1.39 22.41
N VAL A 242 -5.60 0.53 21.52
CA VAL A 242 -5.34 0.91 20.13
C VAL A 242 -6.65 1.22 19.38
N LEU A 243 -7.74 0.49 19.63
CA LEU A 243 -9.05 0.84 19.05
C LEU A 243 -9.55 2.20 19.53
N ASP A 244 -9.34 2.55 20.80
CA ASP A 244 -9.72 3.85 21.35
C ASP A 244 -8.89 4.97 20.71
N ARG A 245 -7.57 4.71 20.49
CA ARG A 245 -6.69 5.61 19.73
C ARG A 245 -7.15 5.79 18.29
N ILE A 246 -7.54 4.70 17.61
CA ILE A 246 -8.11 4.76 16.26
C ILE A 246 -9.38 5.62 16.25
N ALA A 247 -10.28 5.44 17.23
CA ALA A 247 -11.49 6.24 17.32
C ALA A 247 -11.19 7.74 17.50
N ALA A 248 -10.22 8.08 18.35
CA ALA A 248 -9.75 9.46 18.52
C ALA A 248 -9.14 10.02 17.22
N PHE A 249 -8.22 9.27 16.59
CA PHE A 249 -7.61 9.64 15.33
C PHE A 249 -8.65 9.90 14.23
N LYS A 250 -9.69 9.05 14.15
CA LYS A 250 -10.81 9.21 13.20
C LYS A 250 -11.61 10.48 13.44
N ALA A 251 -11.82 10.87 14.70
CA ALA A 251 -12.53 12.10 15.04
C ALA A 251 -11.77 13.34 14.54
N ASP A 252 -10.44 13.31 14.64
CA ASP A 252 -9.57 14.40 14.18
C ASP A 252 -9.34 14.37 12.65
N HIS A 253 -9.42 13.19 12.02
CA HIS A 253 -9.12 12.97 10.60
C HIS A 253 -10.26 12.23 9.85
N PRO A 254 -11.48 12.79 9.82
CA PRO A 254 -12.70 12.08 9.41
C PRO A 254 -12.70 11.60 7.95
N GLN A 255 -11.81 12.13 7.11
CA GLN A 255 -11.75 11.76 5.70
C GLN A 255 -10.55 10.87 5.33
N SER A 256 -9.78 10.35 6.27
CA SER A 256 -8.55 9.57 6.02
C SER A 256 -8.78 8.07 5.74
N LEU A 257 -10.05 7.62 5.68
CA LEU A 257 -10.43 6.28 6.11
C LEU A 257 -10.71 5.23 5.04
N THR A 258 -10.93 5.60 3.78
CA THR A 258 -11.59 4.68 2.82
C THR A 258 -10.83 3.39 2.52
N ASN A 259 -9.51 3.38 2.66
CA ASN A 259 -8.69 2.26 2.17
C ASN A 259 -8.43 1.16 3.20
N TRP A 260 -8.73 1.38 4.49
CA TRP A 260 -8.41 0.44 5.59
C TRP A 260 -9.62 0.13 6.49
N GLU A 261 -10.82 0.57 6.11
CA GLU A 261 -12.04 0.36 6.90
C GLU A 261 -12.41 -1.11 7.02
N SER A 262 -12.34 -1.88 5.93
CA SER A 262 -12.63 -3.32 5.96
C SER A 262 -11.66 -4.07 6.88
N ASP A 263 -10.35 -3.80 6.79
CA ASP A 263 -9.33 -4.41 7.66
C ASP A 263 -9.56 -4.08 9.15
N LEU A 264 -9.92 -2.83 9.44
CA LEU A 264 -10.27 -2.39 10.79
C LEU A 264 -11.51 -3.15 11.32
N LEU A 265 -12.57 -3.25 10.52
CA LEU A 265 -13.78 -3.97 10.90
C LEU A 265 -13.49 -5.44 11.18
N ILE A 266 -12.69 -6.11 10.34
CA ILE A 266 -12.29 -7.50 10.51
C ILE A 266 -11.53 -7.69 11.84
N ASN A 267 -10.57 -6.81 12.13
CA ASN A 267 -9.82 -6.85 13.40
C ASN A 267 -10.73 -6.61 14.62
N GLN A 268 -11.71 -5.69 14.51
CA GLN A 268 -12.69 -5.46 15.56
C GLN A 268 -13.57 -6.70 15.78
N ILE A 269 -14.10 -7.32 14.71
CA ILE A 269 -14.88 -8.56 14.76
C ILE A 269 -14.09 -9.64 15.51
N ALA A 270 -12.83 -9.85 15.14
CA ALA A 270 -11.96 -10.82 15.79
C ALA A 270 -11.82 -10.55 17.30
N LEU A 271 -11.55 -9.30 17.69
CA LEU A 271 -11.45 -8.92 19.10
C LEU A 271 -12.76 -9.15 19.86
N LYS A 272 -13.92 -8.82 19.27
CA LYS A 272 -15.23 -9.02 19.91
C LYS A 272 -15.53 -10.49 20.15
N PHE A 273 -15.22 -11.37 19.19
CA PHE A 273 -15.35 -12.81 19.40
C PHE A 273 -14.44 -13.31 20.52
N ILE A 274 -13.18 -12.88 20.57
CA ILE A 274 -12.24 -13.24 21.65
C ILE A 274 -12.76 -12.78 23.02
N GLN A 275 -13.38 -11.61 23.09
CA GLN A 275 -14.01 -11.06 24.30
C GLN A 275 -15.36 -11.69 24.64
N SER A 276 -15.82 -12.70 23.89
CA SER A 276 -17.16 -13.32 24.03
C SER A 276 -18.32 -12.32 23.87
N LYS A 277 -18.13 -11.28 23.06
CA LYS A 277 -19.12 -10.25 22.73
C LYS A 277 -19.72 -10.50 21.34
N ASN A 278 -20.33 -11.66 21.17
CA ASN A 278 -20.80 -12.14 19.86
C ASN A 278 -21.83 -11.18 19.23
N ASP A 279 -22.75 -10.62 20.02
CA ASP A 279 -23.74 -9.67 19.52
C ASP A 279 -23.09 -8.40 18.92
N GLU A 280 -22.01 -7.90 19.53
CA GLU A 280 -21.24 -6.77 18.98
C GLU A 280 -20.48 -7.19 17.71
N ALA A 281 -19.95 -8.41 17.66
CA ALA A 281 -19.26 -8.95 16.49
C ALA A 281 -20.22 -9.09 15.29
N ASP A 282 -21.44 -9.56 15.52
CA ASP A 282 -22.45 -9.77 14.47
C ASP A 282 -22.94 -8.43 13.87
N VAL A 283 -23.01 -7.38 14.69
CA VAL A 283 -23.30 -6.01 14.22
C VAL A 283 -22.19 -5.53 13.28
N LEU A 284 -20.92 -5.68 13.68
CA LEU A 284 -19.76 -5.30 12.85
C LEU A 284 -19.67 -6.14 11.56
N LEU A 285 -19.99 -7.43 11.62
CA LEU A 285 -20.04 -8.29 10.43
C LEU A 285 -21.14 -7.84 9.47
N SER A 286 -22.30 -7.43 10.00
CA SER A 286 -23.39 -6.87 9.19
C SER A 286 -23.00 -5.54 8.55
N GLU A 287 -22.25 -4.70 9.27
CA GLU A 287 -21.67 -3.46 8.75
C GLU A 287 -20.68 -3.74 7.61
N LEU A 288 -19.76 -4.71 7.78
CA LEU A 288 -18.83 -5.11 6.73
C LEU A 288 -19.55 -5.59 5.46
N LYS A 289 -20.58 -6.43 5.61
CA LYS A 289 -21.42 -6.89 4.49
C LYS A 289 -22.12 -5.74 3.75
N ALA A 290 -22.53 -4.70 4.48
CA ALA A 290 -23.19 -3.54 3.90
C ALA A 290 -22.21 -2.61 3.16
N GLN A 291 -20.99 -2.44 3.68
CA GLN A 291 -20.00 -1.52 3.15
C GLN A 291 -19.15 -2.13 2.03
N ASN A 292 -18.75 -3.41 2.17
CA ASN A 292 -17.86 -4.10 1.24
C ASN A 292 -18.30 -5.56 1.05
N PRO A 293 -19.38 -5.83 0.30
CA PRO A 293 -19.93 -7.17 0.13
C PRO A 293 -18.98 -8.15 -0.60
N ASP A 294 -18.05 -7.63 -1.38
CA ASP A 294 -17.09 -8.42 -2.18
C ASP A 294 -15.75 -8.65 -1.45
N ASP A 295 -15.66 -8.28 -0.17
CA ASP A 295 -14.46 -8.44 0.65
C ASP A 295 -13.99 -9.91 0.71
N ALA A 296 -12.67 -10.11 0.65
CA ALA A 296 -12.07 -11.45 0.64
C ALA A 296 -12.40 -12.25 1.91
N TYR A 297 -12.53 -11.59 3.06
CA TYR A 297 -12.92 -12.24 4.32
C TYR A 297 -14.35 -12.79 4.25
N LEU A 298 -15.29 -12.05 3.65
CA LEU A 298 -16.68 -12.49 3.51
C LEU A 298 -16.80 -13.68 2.56
N LYS A 299 -16.00 -13.69 1.48
CA LYS A 299 -15.91 -14.82 0.55
C LYS A 299 -15.38 -16.08 1.23
N ASP A 300 -14.24 -16.00 1.94
CA ASP A 300 -13.71 -17.15 2.68
C ASP A 300 -14.70 -17.63 3.76
N LEU A 301 -15.34 -16.71 4.49
CA LEU A 301 -16.35 -17.07 5.49
C LEU A 301 -17.52 -17.85 4.88
N ALA A 302 -18.04 -17.42 3.73
CA ALA A 302 -19.11 -18.12 3.02
C ALA A 302 -18.67 -19.51 2.54
N GLU A 303 -17.47 -19.63 1.98
CA GLU A 303 -16.89 -20.91 1.57
C GLU A 303 -16.74 -21.88 2.75
N LYS A 304 -16.31 -21.38 3.93
CA LYS A 304 -16.22 -22.23 5.14
C LYS A 304 -17.59 -22.67 5.65
N GLN A 305 -18.61 -21.82 5.55
CA GLN A 305 -19.97 -22.17 5.94
C GLN A 305 -20.54 -23.27 5.03
N GLU A 306 -20.40 -23.13 3.71
CA GLU A 306 -20.83 -24.16 2.75
C GLU A 306 -20.10 -25.50 2.97
N LEU A 307 -18.79 -25.46 3.23
CA LEU A 307 -18.02 -26.65 3.56
C LEU A 307 -18.49 -27.30 4.85
N PHE A 308 -18.80 -26.50 5.88
CA PHE A 308 -19.32 -27.01 7.14
C PHE A 308 -20.67 -27.71 6.95
N ASP A 309 -21.61 -27.09 6.23
CA ASP A 309 -22.92 -27.66 5.94
C ASP A 309 -22.79 -28.98 5.17
N THR A 310 -21.90 -29.03 4.17
CA THR A 310 -21.59 -30.26 3.42
C THR A 310 -21.05 -31.37 4.33
N VAL A 311 -20.21 -31.03 5.30
CA VAL A 311 -19.70 -32.00 6.30
C VAL A 311 -20.83 -32.46 7.21
N VAL A 312 -21.67 -31.56 7.72
CA VAL A 312 -22.82 -31.92 8.56
C VAL A 312 -23.75 -32.87 7.83
N GLU A 313 -24.13 -32.57 6.58
CA GLU A 313 -24.98 -33.43 5.76
C GLU A 313 -24.39 -34.83 5.54
N LYS A 314 -23.07 -34.92 5.40
CA LYS A 314 -22.38 -36.21 5.20
C LYS A 314 -22.37 -37.10 6.46
N TYR A 315 -22.43 -36.50 7.65
CA TYR A 315 -22.29 -37.20 8.94
C TYR A 315 -23.55 -37.16 9.82
N ALA A 316 -24.63 -36.54 9.36
CA ALA A 316 -25.97 -36.59 9.95
C ALA A 316 -26.72 -37.88 9.56
#